data_AF-A0A0G1XYP0-F1
#
_entry.id   AF-A0A0G1XYP0-F1
#
_cell.length_a   1.000
_cell.length_b   1.000
_cell.length_c   1.000
_cell.angle_alpha   90.00
_cell.angle_beta   90.00
_cell.angle_gamma   90.00
#
_symmetry.space_group_name_H-M   'P 1'
#
loop_
_entity.id
_entity.type
_entity.pdbx_description
1 polymer ?
#
loop_
_entity_poly.entity_id
_entity_poly.type
_entity_poly.pdbx_seq_one_letter_code
_entity_poly.pdbx_strand_id
1 'polypeptide(L)'
;MIQDLGAGASPTQHYTLPSGTISSNGFFLISGLSQENSRINIAPDLVFSGMNLHNNGELLVLKDDGGNIINTANRSDDWYAGTDTDPKKSMEKISPSLDGTLDSSWEDANSHVNMDGPGSTDEFGTPKAANNL
;
A
#
# COMPACT_ATOMS: atom_id res chain seq x y z
N MET A 1 3.60 1.84 14.03
CA MET A 1 2.38 2.57 13.60
C MET A 1 2.56 3.12 12.18
N ILE A 2 1.48 3.32 11.43
CA ILE A 2 1.51 4.08 10.17
C ILE A 2 0.87 5.45 10.43
N GLN A 3 1.54 6.50 10.00
CA GLN A 3 1.02 7.86 10.00
C GLN A 3 0.80 8.31 8.57
N ASP A 4 -0.41 8.76 8.27
CA ASP A 4 -0.72 9.47 7.04
C ASP A 4 -0.60 10.98 7.30
N LEU A 5 0.08 11.68 6.39
CA LEU A 5 0.34 13.11 6.44
C LEU A 5 -0.29 13.87 5.25
N GLY A 6 -1.15 13.22 4.47
CA GLY A 6 -1.86 13.80 3.32
C GLY A 6 -3.28 14.30 3.64
N ALA A 7 -4.06 14.58 2.60
CA ALA A 7 -5.41 15.14 2.72
C ALA A 7 -6.46 14.13 3.24
N GLY A 8 -6.23 12.82 3.08
CA GLY A 8 -7.04 11.76 3.72
C GLY A 8 -6.75 11.59 5.20
N ALA A 9 -5.70 12.22 5.71
CA ALA A 9 -5.43 12.22 7.14
C ALA A 9 -6.53 13.01 7.85
N SER A 10 -7.41 12.31 8.58
CA SER A 10 -8.09 12.94 9.71
C SER A 10 -6.99 13.48 10.66
N PRO A 11 -7.14 14.63 11.34
CA PRO A 11 -6.06 15.36 12.05
C PRO A 11 -5.25 14.57 13.11
N THR A 12 -5.60 13.31 13.34
CA THR A 12 -5.03 12.40 14.35
C THR A 12 -4.85 10.96 13.84
N GLN A 13 -4.96 10.69 12.53
CA GLN A 13 -5.05 9.30 12.08
C GLN A 13 -3.70 8.59 12.06
N HIS A 14 -3.46 7.89 13.17
CA HIS A 14 -2.39 6.93 13.36
C HIS A 14 -2.99 5.53 13.27
N TYR A 15 -2.58 4.76 12.27
CA TYR A 15 -2.93 3.36 12.16
C TYR A 15 -1.99 2.55 13.05
N THR A 16 -2.50 2.08 14.18
CA THR A 16 -1.72 1.23 15.08
C THR A 16 -1.75 -0.20 14.54
N LEU A 17 -0.56 -0.75 14.27
CA LEU A 17 -0.43 -2.13 13.83
C LEU A 17 -0.59 -3.05 15.04
N PRO A 18 -1.25 -4.21 14.90
CA PRO A 18 -1.28 -5.20 15.97
C PRO A 18 0.12 -5.74 16.23
N SER A 19 0.37 -6.19 17.46
CA SER A 19 1.60 -6.93 17.78
C SER A 19 1.64 -8.23 16.97
N GLY A 20 2.80 -8.56 16.41
CA GLY A 20 2.98 -9.78 15.63
C GLY A 20 4.39 -9.93 15.09
N THR A 21 4.57 -10.88 14.17
CA THR A 21 5.84 -11.10 13.49
C THR A 21 5.56 -11.30 12.01
N ILE A 22 6.33 -10.60 11.18
CA ILE A 22 6.38 -10.82 9.74
C ILE A 22 7.67 -11.62 9.50
N SER A 23 7.54 -12.80 8.88
CA SER A 23 8.72 -13.60 8.52
C SER A 23 9.60 -12.86 7.52
N SER A 24 10.88 -13.23 7.41
CA SER A 24 11.74 -12.71 6.34
C SER A 24 11.07 -12.92 4.97
N ASN A 25 11.04 -11.88 4.14
CA ASN A 25 10.34 -11.83 2.86
C ASN A 25 8.81 -12.07 2.95
N GLY A 26 8.24 -12.02 4.15
CA GLY A 26 6.80 -12.06 4.38
C GLY A 26 6.15 -10.70 4.14
N PHE A 27 4.83 -10.73 3.98
CA PHE A 27 4.01 -9.55 3.75
C PHE A 27 2.96 -9.42 4.86
N PHE A 28 2.55 -8.20 5.14
CA PHE A 28 1.42 -7.89 5.99
C PHE A 28 0.49 -6.95 5.21
N LEU A 29 -0.69 -7.44 4.87
CA LEU A 29 -1.64 -6.71 4.04
C LEU A 29 -2.68 -5.99 4.90
N ILE A 30 -2.77 -4.68 4.72
CA ILE A 30 -3.79 -3.82 5.32
C ILE A 30 -4.73 -3.37 4.22
N SER A 31 -6.03 -3.45 4.45
CA SER A 31 -7.05 -3.01 3.50
C SER A 31 -8.21 -2.34 4.22
N GLY A 32 -8.86 -1.38 3.55
CA GLY A 32 -10.12 -0.81 4.03
C GLY A 32 -11.30 -1.79 3.95
N LEU A 33 -11.17 -2.84 3.12
CA LEU A 33 -12.23 -3.80 2.81
C LEU A 33 -11.72 -5.24 2.92
N SER A 34 -12.62 -6.18 3.22
CA SER A 34 -12.29 -7.62 3.24
C SER A 34 -12.15 -8.20 1.82
N GLN A 35 -11.65 -9.44 1.72
CA GLN A 35 -11.56 -10.17 0.46
C GLN A 35 -12.94 -10.27 -0.23
N GLU A 36 -14.00 -10.53 0.53
CA GLU A 36 -15.36 -10.72 0.00
C GLU A 36 -16.00 -9.42 -0.51
N ASN A 37 -15.48 -8.27 -0.10
CA ASN A 37 -16.03 -6.95 -0.41
C ASN A 37 -15.07 -6.09 -1.26
N SER A 38 -14.01 -6.69 -1.81
CA SER A 38 -13.01 -5.97 -2.61
C SER A 38 -12.59 -6.78 -3.83
N ARG A 39 -11.69 -6.22 -4.64
CA ARG A 39 -11.02 -6.90 -5.76
C ARG A 39 -9.79 -7.69 -5.33
N ILE A 40 -9.40 -7.61 -4.06
CA ILE A 40 -8.31 -8.43 -3.52
C ILE A 40 -8.85 -9.85 -3.38
N ASN A 41 -8.15 -10.83 -3.93
CA ASN A 41 -8.50 -12.26 -3.87
C ASN A 41 -7.63 -13.03 -2.86
N ILE A 42 -7.27 -12.36 -1.78
CA ILE A 42 -6.61 -12.93 -0.61
C ILE A 42 -7.02 -12.16 0.64
N ALA A 43 -7.20 -12.86 1.76
CA ALA A 43 -7.57 -12.23 3.01
C ALA A 43 -6.47 -11.25 3.48
N PRO A 44 -6.82 -9.96 3.74
CA PRO A 44 -5.94 -9.03 4.43
C PRO A 44 -5.61 -9.51 5.83
N ASP A 45 -4.41 -9.20 6.32
CA ASP A 45 -4.00 -9.48 7.70
C ASP A 45 -4.66 -8.50 8.68
N LEU A 46 -5.02 -7.30 8.19
CA LEU A 46 -5.80 -6.32 8.92
C LEU A 46 -6.80 -5.64 7.99
N VAL A 47 -8.09 -5.76 8.31
CA VAL A 47 -9.14 -4.93 7.70
C VAL A 47 -9.37 -3.71 8.59
N PHE A 48 -9.08 -2.52 8.07
CA PHE A 48 -9.25 -1.26 8.79
C PHE A 48 -10.09 -0.28 7.96
N SER A 49 -11.40 -0.32 8.15
CA SER A 49 -12.37 0.49 7.39
C SER A 49 -12.24 2.00 7.61
N GLY A 50 -11.47 2.43 8.60
CA GLY A 50 -11.15 3.85 8.80
C GLY A 50 -10.05 4.36 7.87
N MET A 51 -9.35 3.50 7.12
CA MET A 51 -8.32 3.91 6.16
C MET A 51 -8.99 4.58 4.97
N ASN A 52 -8.54 5.79 4.63
CA ASN A 52 -8.93 6.49 3.42
C ASN A 52 -7.66 7.07 2.80
N LEU A 53 -7.39 6.74 1.54
CA LEU A 53 -6.27 7.27 0.78
C LEU A 53 -6.85 8.08 -0.38
N HIS A 54 -6.48 9.35 -0.50
CA HIS A 54 -6.92 10.21 -1.59
C HIS A 54 -6.17 9.91 -2.89
N ASN A 55 -6.87 10.06 -4.03
CA ASN A 55 -6.27 9.88 -5.37
C ASN A 55 -5.19 10.93 -5.68
N ASN A 56 -5.21 12.09 -5.03
CA ASN A 56 -4.22 13.16 -5.22
C ASN A 56 -2.92 12.94 -4.41
N GLY A 57 -2.73 11.73 -3.89
CA GLY A 57 -1.53 11.33 -3.18
C GLY A 57 -1.42 11.85 -1.75
N GLU A 58 -0.64 11.10 -0.96
CA GLU A 58 -0.43 11.32 0.47
C GLU A 58 0.98 10.87 0.85
N LEU A 59 1.57 11.41 1.92
CA LEU A 59 2.80 10.88 2.50
C LEU A 59 2.46 9.87 3.60
N LEU A 60 2.79 8.61 3.38
CA LEU A 60 2.64 7.55 4.38
C LEU A 60 3.98 7.31 5.09
N VAL A 61 3.96 7.22 6.41
CA VAL A 61 5.15 7.03 7.25
C VAL A 61 4.95 5.84 8.17
N LEU A 62 5.79 4.82 8.04
CA LEU A 62 5.86 3.71 8.98
C LEU A 62 6.86 4.04 10.09
N LYS A 63 6.43 3.97 11.34
CA LYS A 63 7.25 4.24 12.53
C LYS A 63 7.31 3.04 13.48
N ASP A 64 8.46 2.90 14.14
CA ASP A 64 8.63 1.98 15.26
C ASP A 64 7.92 2.49 16.53
N ASP A 65 7.96 1.71 17.61
CA ASP A 65 7.33 2.04 18.90
C ASP A 65 8.03 3.22 19.62
N GLY A 66 9.27 3.54 19.25
CA GLY A 66 9.99 4.72 19.71
C GLY A 66 9.68 5.99 18.92
N GLY A 67 8.87 5.89 17.86
CA GLY A 67 8.53 6.99 16.95
C GLY A 67 9.56 7.25 15.85
N ASN A 68 10.60 6.43 15.72
CA ASN A 68 11.57 6.54 14.63
C ASN A 68 10.95 6.08 13.32
N ILE A 69 11.31 6.76 12.22
CA ILE A 69 10.86 6.40 10.89
C ILE A 69 11.58 5.14 10.43
N ILE A 70 10.80 4.11 10.09
CA ILE A 70 11.28 2.88 9.46
C ILE A 70 11.26 3.03 7.94
N ASN A 71 10.16 3.55 7.39
CA ASN A 71 9.96 3.67 5.95
C ASN A 71 8.95 4.78 5.63
N THR A 72 8.98 5.26 4.39
CA THR A 72 8.06 6.26 3.84
C THR A 72 7.51 5.78 2.51
N ALA A 73 6.37 6.32 2.11
CA ALA A 73 5.85 6.18 0.75
C ALA A 73 5.30 7.52 0.27
N ASN A 74 5.78 7.94 -0.91
CA ASN A 74 5.43 9.19 -1.59
C ASN A 74 5.89 10.46 -0.83
N ARG A 75 5.46 11.67 -1.24
CA ARG A 75 5.89 12.96 -0.64
C ARG A 75 4.77 13.96 -0.34
N SER A 76 3.50 13.56 -0.34
CA SER A 76 2.28 14.35 -0.07
C SER A 76 1.62 15.03 -1.27
N ASP A 77 2.26 15.01 -2.44
CA ASP A 77 1.63 15.35 -3.72
C ASP A 77 1.11 14.05 -4.38
N ASP A 78 0.66 14.12 -5.63
CA ASP A 78 0.17 12.98 -6.44
C ASP A 78 1.00 11.70 -6.22
N TRP A 79 0.33 10.54 -6.30
CA TRP A 79 1.04 9.26 -6.22
C TRP A 79 2.12 9.15 -7.31
N TYR A 80 3.34 8.79 -6.92
CA TYR A 80 4.47 8.69 -7.85
C TYR A 80 4.30 7.63 -8.94
N ALA A 81 3.47 6.62 -8.68
CA ALA A 81 3.03 5.66 -9.67
C ALA A 81 1.67 5.07 -9.28
N GLY A 82 1.17 4.13 -10.08
CA GLY A 82 -0.19 3.65 -10.03
C GLY A 82 -1.13 4.52 -10.86
N THR A 83 -2.30 3.96 -11.18
CA THR A 83 -3.32 4.69 -11.94
C THR A 83 -4.72 4.23 -11.55
N ASP A 84 -5.66 5.18 -11.54
CA ASP A 84 -7.09 4.93 -11.35
C ASP A 84 -7.86 4.78 -12.68
N THR A 85 -7.16 4.89 -13.82
CA THR A 85 -7.72 4.63 -15.16
C THR A 85 -7.59 3.16 -15.52
N ASP A 86 -8.61 2.59 -16.18
CA ASP A 86 -8.59 1.18 -16.57
C ASP A 86 -7.49 0.87 -17.62
N PRO A 87 -6.70 -0.20 -17.44
CA PRO A 87 -6.69 -1.06 -16.27
C PRO A 87 -6.01 -0.37 -15.08
N LYS A 88 -6.65 -0.42 -13.91
CA LYS A 88 -6.15 0.26 -12.70
C LYS A 88 -4.89 -0.41 -12.19
N LYS A 89 -3.97 0.35 -11.62
CA LYS A 89 -2.70 -0.20 -11.15
C LYS A 89 -2.34 0.36 -9.79
N SER A 90 -1.86 -0.48 -8.89
CA SER A 90 -1.24 -0.01 -7.64
C SER A 90 0.15 0.57 -7.90
N MET A 91 0.56 1.48 -7.01
CA MET A 91 1.95 1.94 -6.87
C MET A 91 2.79 0.84 -6.20
N GLU A 92 3.87 0.40 -6.82
CA GLU A 92 4.79 -0.61 -6.29
C GLU A 92 6.19 -0.03 -6.10
N LYS A 93 6.87 -0.41 -5.01
CA LYS A 93 8.24 0.05 -4.72
C LYS A 93 9.24 -0.82 -5.50
N ILE A 94 10.15 -0.19 -6.25
CA ILE A 94 11.13 -0.89 -7.09
C ILE A 94 12.08 -1.76 -6.25
N SER A 95 12.54 -1.21 -5.13
CA SER A 95 13.42 -1.92 -4.20
C SER A 95 13.18 -1.48 -2.76
N PRO A 96 13.18 -2.41 -1.78
CA PRO A 96 13.02 -2.08 -0.37
C PRO A 96 14.04 -1.07 0.17
N SER A 97 15.24 -1.02 -0.40
CA SER A 97 16.34 -0.17 0.07
C SER A 97 16.29 1.28 -0.43
N LEU A 98 15.40 1.60 -1.37
CA LEU A 98 15.31 2.95 -1.94
C LEU A 98 14.53 3.90 -1.00
N ASP A 99 14.83 5.20 -1.09
CA ASP A 99 14.10 6.23 -0.35
C ASP A 99 12.67 6.35 -0.89
N GLY A 100 11.67 6.09 -0.06
CA GLY A 100 10.28 6.11 -0.49
C GLY A 100 9.73 7.51 -0.81
N THR A 101 10.49 8.57 -0.54
CA THR A 101 10.14 9.96 -0.88
C THR A 101 10.64 10.42 -2.25
N LEU A 102 11.32 9.54 -3.00
CA LEU A 102 11.77 9.81 -4.37
C LEU A 102 10.84 9.11 -5.37
N ASP A 103 10.48 9.83 -6.43
CA ASP A 103 9.67 9.31 -7.55
C ASP A 103 10.31 8.08 -8.21
N SER A 104 11.63 8.13 -8.42
CA SER A 104 12.46 7.05 -8.97
C SER A 104 12.51 5.76 -8.12
N SER A 105 11.83 5.73 -6.98
CA SER A 105 11.68 4.53 -6.15
C SER A 105 10.41 3.72 -6.44
N TRP A 106 9.53 4.24 -7.30
CA TRP A 106 8.19 3.70 -7.51
C TRP A 106 7.90 3.46 -8.99
N GLU A 107 7.02 2.50 -9.24
CA GLU A 107 6.50 2.22 -10.57
C GLU A 107 5.08 1.64 -10.51
N ASP A 108 4.44 1.60 -11.68
CA ASP A 108 3.13 0.97 -11.83
C ASP A 108 3.27 -0.55 -11.67
N ALA A 109 2.34 -1.17 -10.95
CA ALA A 109 2.23 -2.62 -10.94
C ALA A 109 2.05 -3.16 -12.37
N ASN A 110 2.91 -4.11 -12.75
CA ASN A 110 2.85 -4.78 -14.07
C ASN A 110 2.35 -6.22 -13.99
N SER A 111 1.98 -6.68 -12.80
CA SER A 111 1.54 -8.05 -12.54
C SER A 111 0.19 -8.11 -11.83
N HIS A 112 -0.58 -9.14 -12.13
CA HIS A 112 -1.88 -9.45 -11.51
C HIS A 112 -1.70 -10.68 -10.61
N VAL A 113 -1.51 -10.47 -9.31
CA VAL A 113 -1.31 -11.57 -8.35
C VAL A 113 -2.20 -11.35 -7.15
N ASN A 114 -3.00 -12.37 -6.79
CA ASN A 114 -3.97 -12.28 -5.68
C ASN A 114 -4.97 -11.11 -5.80
N MET A 115 -5.18 -10.59 -7.02
CA MET A 115 -6.30 -9.74 -7.39
C MET A 115 -7.45 -10.64 -7.89
N ASP A 116 -8.57 -10.07 -8.33
CA ASP A 116 -9.80 -10.81 -8.64
C ASP A 116 -9.61 -11.89 -9.74
N GLY A 117 -10.70 -12.60 -10.08
CA GLY A 117 -10.69 -13.92 -10.74
C GLY A 117 -9.54 -14.18 -11.73
N PRO A 118 -8.87 -15.36 -11.67
CA PRO A 118 -7.69 -15.63 -12.50
C PRO A 118 -7.91 -15.33 -13.99
N GLY A 119 -7.04 -14.48 -14.56
CA GLY A 119 -7.06 -14.13 -15.98
C GLY A 119 -7.84 -12.86 -16.35
N SER A 120 -8.39 -12.13 -15.36
CA SER A 120 -8.73 -10.73 -15.55
C SER A 120 -7.46 -9.87 -15.67
N THR A 121 -7.60 -8.72 -16.32
CA THR A 121 -6.51 -7.73 -16.50
C THR A 121 -7.06 -6.31 -16.34
N ASP A 122 -8.17 -6.18 -15.62
CA ASP A 122 -8.84 -4.92 -15.29
C ASP A 122 -8.14 -4.18 -14.16
N GLU A 123 -7.42 -4.89 -13.28
CA GLU A 123 -6.52 -4.30 -12.30
C GLU A 123 -5.15 -5.01 -12.23
N PHE A 124 -4.12 -4.28 -11.79
CA PHE A 124 -2.78 -4.81 -11.53
C PHE A 124 -2.33 -4.45 -10.11
N GLY A 125 -1.72 -5.42 -9.46
CA GLY A 125 -1.21 -5.35 -8.10
C GLY A 125 -0.80 -6.72 -7.58
N THR A 126 0.00 -6.73 -6.52
CA THR A 126 0.58 -7.95 -5.95
C THR A 126 0.31 -8.13 -4.45
N PRO A 127 -0.94 -8.00 -3.94
CA PRO A 127 -1.23 -8.19 -2.50
C PRO A 127 -0.68 -9.52 -1.96
N LYS A 128 0.18 -9.42 -0.93
CA LYS A 128 0.88 -10.55 -0.29
C LYS A 128 1.76 -11.38 -1.24
N ALA A 129 2.24 -10.78 -2.32
CA ALA A 129 3.23 -11.35 -3.23
C ALA A 129 4.36 -10.35 -3.46
N ALA A 130 5.49 -10.83 -4.00
CA ALA A 130 6.57 -9.95 -4.39
C ALA A 130 6.14 -9.10 -5.60
N ASN A 131 6.50 -7.81 -5.58
CA ASN A 131 6.40 -6.94 -6.75
C ASN A 131 7.16 -7.60 -7.90
N ASN A 132 6.57 -7.60 -9.08
CA ASN A 132 7.16 -8.20 -10.27
C ASN A 132 7.27 -7.14 -11.35
N LEU A 133 8.50 -6.62 -11.42
CA LEU A 133 8.90 -5.33 -11.98
C LEU A 133 9.84 -5.55 -13.16
#